data_AF-A0A7W5SB34-F1
#
_entry.id   AF-A0A7W5SB34-F1
#
_cell.length_a   1.000
_cell.length_b   1.000
_cell.length_c   1.000
_cell.angle_alpha   90.00
_cell.angle_beta   90.00
_cell.angle_gamma   90.00
#
_symmetry.space_group_name_H-M   'P 1'
#
loop_
_entity.id
_entity.type
_entity.pdbx_description
1 polymer ?
#
loop_
_entity_poly.entity_id
_entity_poly.type
_entity_poly.pdbx_seq_one_letter_code
_entity_poly.pdbx_strand_id
1 'polypeptide(L)'
;MVDRTVTQRVKNQRDARLLEGWQEVRVWVPSEKDAVEIRNMASDRRAKAEALDGLSKEVPKVSLHTEVRIAQAIAEHGSAAYNTPSGAVLDLMTELAGEDDLQGFSRAVVILARAKPANAKFVLARVPAKISNFVIQYRGIAAFDLMKWTDANPQWPDDLKGSVRNPEQFERVVEAMVESIKAFAKSH
;
A
#
# COMPACT_ATOMS: atom_id res chain seq x y z
N MET A 1 19.23 -39.50 -9.91
CA MET A 1 17.77 -39.24 -9.91
C MET A 1 17.53 -38.05 -8.99
N VAL A 2 17.02 -36.93 -9.51
CA VAL A 2 16.66 -35.78 -8.65
C VAL A 2 15.48 -36.19 -7.77
N ASP A 3 15.64 -36.03 -6.46
CA ASP A 3 14.63 -36.40 -5.46
C ASP A 3 13.34 -35.58 -5.71
N ARG A 4 12.29 -36.28 -6.17
CA ARG A 4 10.99 -35.68 -6.55
C ARG A 4 10.38 -34.90 -5.39
N THR A 5 10.71 -35.28 -4.16
CA THR A 5 10.22 -34.67 -2.92
C THR A 5 10.79 -33.28 -2.67
N VAL A 6 12.09 -33.08 -2.94
CA VAL A 6 12.75 -31.76 -2.81
C VAL A 6 12.22 -30.79 -3.87
N THR A 7 12.06 -31.28 -5.11
CA THR A 7 11.56 -30.47 -6.22
C THR A 7 10.12 -30.00 -5.96
N GLN A 8 9.27 -30.88 -5.43
CA GLN A 8 7.90 -30.53 -5.06
C GLN A 8 7.85 -29.52 -3.90
N ARG A 9 8.71 -29.64 -2.90
CA ARG A 9 8.78 -28.68 -1.79
C ARG A 9 9.21 -27.29 -2.25
N VAL A 10 10.22 -27.21 -3.11
CA VAL A 10 10.67 -25.93 -3.70
C VAL A 10 9.57 -25.32 -4.55
N LYS A 11 8.86 -26.13 -5.34
CA LYS A 11 7.70 -25.68 -6.11
C LYS A 11 6.58 -25.15 -5.20
N ASN A 12 6.22 -25.88 -4.15
CA ASN A 12 5.19 -25.44 -3.21
C ASN A 12 5.58 -24.14 -2.48
N GLN A 13 6.84 -23.99 -2.07
CA GLN A 13 7.32 -22.73 -1.48
C GLN A 13 7.32 -21.57 -2.48
N ARG A 14 7.68 -21.85 -3.73
CA ARG A 14 7.61 -20.87 -4.80
C ARG A 14 6.16 -20.44 -5.04
N ASP A 15 5.26 -21.39 -5.18
CA ASP A 15 3.84 -21.14 -5.42
C ASP A 15 3.21 -20.38 -4.24
N ALA A 16 3.54 -20.75 -2.99
CA ALA A 16 3.12 -20.01 -1.80
C ALA A 16 3.63 -18.56 -1.79
N ARG A 17 4.91 -18.33 -2.10
CA ARG A 17 5.50 -16.98 -2.19
C ARG A 17 4.87 -16.15 -3.30
N LEU A 18 4.62 -16.76 -4.46
CA LEU A 18 3.93 -16.10 -5.56
C LEU A 18 2.48 -15.76 -5.19
N LEU A 19 1.78 -16.66 -4.50
CA LEU A 19 0.44 -16.40 -3.94
C LEU A 19 0.45 -15.27 -2.91
N GLU A 20 1.52 -15.19 -2.11
CA GLU A 20 1.76 -14.11 -1.15
C GLU A 20 2.27 -12.80 -1.81
N GLY A 21 2.24 -12.70 -3.14
CA GLY A 21 2.59 -11.47 -3.87
C GLY A 21 4.09 -11.17 -3.95
N TRP A 22 4.95 -12.10 -3.54
CA TRP A 22 6.40 -11.98 -3.72
C TRP A 22 6.78 -12.18 -5.19
N GLN A 23 7.85 -11.52 -5.62
CA GLN A 23 8.42 -11.69 -6.95
C GLN A 23 9.74 -12.47 -6.89
N GLU A 24 9.89 -13.44 -7.80
CA GLU A 24 11.13 -14.20 -7.98
C GLU A 24 12.03 -13.47 -8.97
N VAL A 25 13.25 -13.14 -8.55
CA VAL A 25 14.31 -12.61 -9.43
C VAL A 25 15.39 -13.69 -9.56
N ARG A 26 15.72 -14.06 -10.81
CA ARG A 26 16.82 -14.99 -11.12
C ARG A 26 18.00 -14.21 -11.66
N VAL A 27 19.17 -14.39 -11.04
CA VAL A 27 20.39 -13.66 -11.39
C VAL A 27 21.50 -14.65 -11.70
N TRP A 28 22.23 -14.41 -12.78
CA TRP A 28 23.47 -15.11 -13.08
C TRP A 28 24.63 -14.40 -12.39
N VAL A 29 25.48 -15.15 -11.71
CA VAL A 29 26.59 -14.60 -10.93
C VAL A 29 27.92 -15.25 -11.34
N PRO A 30 29.02 -14.50 -11.36
CA PRO A 30 30.30 -14.99 -11.86
C PRO A 30 31.03 -15.93 -10.88
N SER A 31 30.67 -15.93 -9.59
CA SER A 31 31.25 -16.84 -8.59
C SER A 31 30.23 -17.32 -7.54
N GLU A 32 30.55 -18.42 -6.83
CA GLU A 32 29.72 -18.90 -5.71
C GLU A 32 29.70 -17.89 -4.55
N LYS A 33 30.76 -17.10 -4.37
CA LYS A 33 30.80 -16.04 -3.37
C LYS A 33 29.72 -14.99 -3.64
N ASP A 34 29.60 -14.55 -4.90
CA ASP A 34 28.56 -13.62 -5.32
C ASP A 34 27.15 -14.25 -5.16
N ALA A 35 27.02 -15.56 -5.40
CA ALA A 35 25.76 -16.27 -5.17
C ALA A 35 25.34 -16.23 -3.69
N VAL A 36 26.28 -16.45 -2.77
CA VAL A 36 26.05 -16.35 -1.32
C VAL A 36 25.70 -14.91 -0.92
N GLU A 37 26.42 -13.91 -1.44
CA GLU A 37 26.13 -12.50 -1.16
C GLU A 37 24.71 -12.11 -1.58
N ILE A 38 24.26 -12.51 -2.78
CA ILE A 38 22.88 -12.26 -3.23
C ILE A 38 21.86 -13.00 -2.36
N ARG A 39 22.12 -14.25 -1.96
CA ARG A 39 21.22 -15.02 -1.08
C ARG A 39 21.08 -14.34 0.28
N ASN A 40 22.17 -13.86 0.86
CA ASN A 40 22.18 -13.14 2.14
C ASN A 40 21.42 -11.83 2.02
N MET A 41 21.70 -11.03 0.99
CA MET A 41 20.98 -9.78 0.72
C MET A 41 19.47 -10.02 0.55
N ALA A 42 19.07 -11.08 -0.15
CA ALA A 42 17.66 -11.44 -0.30
C ALA A 42 17.03 -11.89 1.03
N SER A 43 17.78 -12.62 1.86
CA SER A 43 17.34 -13.02 3.21
C SER A 43 17.14 -11.80 4.11
N ASP A 44 18.10 -10.88 4.14
CA ASP A 44 18.02 -9.65 4.94
C ASP A 44 16.86 -8.76 4.51
N ARG A 45 16.62 -8.63 3.20
CA ARG A 45 15.47 -7.88 2.67
C ARG A 45 14.14 -8.51 3.07
N ARG A 46 14.04 -9.84 3.10
CA ARG A 46 12.84 -10.54 3.59
C ARG A 46 12.63 -10.32 5.08
N ALA A 47 13.69 -10.51 5.87
CA ALA A 47 13.64 -10.30 7.32
C ALA A 47 13.19 -8.88 7.67
N LYS A 48 13.69 -7.86 6.95
CA LYS A 48 13.26 -6.47 7.13
C LYS A 48 11.80 -6.23 6.73
N ALA A 49 11.34 -6.81 5.62
CA ALA A 49 9.94 -6.71 5.21
C ALA A 49 8.99 -7.36 6.24
N GLU A 50 9.39 -8.49 6.81
CA GLU A 50 8.64 -9.22 7.84
C GLU A 50 8.67 -8.50 9.20
N ALA A 51 9.82 -7.96 9.60
CA ALA A 51 10.02 -7.30 10.89
C ALA A 51 9.54 -5.84 10.93
N LEU A 52 9.13 -5.28 9.79
CA LEU A 52 8.75 -3.87 9.60
C LEU A 52 9.87 -2.84 9.88
N ASP A 53 11.01 -3.28 10.43
CA ASP A 53 12.12 -2.41 10.81
C ASP A 53 12.79 -1.78 9.59
N GLY A 54 12.92 -0.45 9.64
CA GLY A 54 13.56 0.35 8.60
C GLY A 54 12.73 0.55 7.31
N LEU A 55 11.53 -0.02 7.20
CA LEU A 55 10.64 0.23 6.06
C LEU A 55 10.18 1.69 5.99
N SER A 56 10.02 2.34 7.16
CA SER A 56 9.71 3.76 7.27
C SER A 56 10.89 4.66 6.91
N LYS A 57 12.13 4.25 7.24
CA LYS A 57 13.36 5.01 6.97
C LYS A 57 13.65 5.19 5.47
N GLU A 58 13.16 4.27 4.63
CA GLU A 58 13.24 4.37 3.17
C GLU A 58 12.12 5.24 2.56
N VAL A 59 11.18 5.72 3.38
CA VAL A 59 10.08 6.59 2.96
C VAL A 59 10.33 8.00 3.51
N PRO A 60 10.58 9.01 2.65
CA PRO A 60 10.92 10.34 3.13
C PRO A 60 9.83 10.96 4.03
N LYS A 61 10.27 11.63 5.11
CA LYS A 61 9.47 12.50 6.00
C LYS A 61 8.29 11.80 6.72
N VAL A 62 8.51 10.68 7.42
CA VAL A 62 7.48 10.14 8.32
C VAL A 62 7.71 10.70 9.72
N SER A 63 6.65 11.15 10.41
CA SER A 63 6.76 11.49 11.83
C SER A 63 6.93 10.20 12.63
N LEU A 64 7.75 10.21 13.69
CA LEU A 64 7.94 9.04 14.57
C LEU A 64 6.60 8.47 15.08
N HIS A 65 5.63 9.33 15.34
CA HIS A 65 4.29 8.92 15.78
C HIS A 65 3.52 8.19 14.67
N THR A 66 3.52 8.74 13.45
CA THR A 66 2.87 8.11 12.29
C THR A 66 3.53 6.77 11.95
N GLU A 67 4.86 6.65 12.09
CA GLU A 67 5.58 5.39 11.90
C GLU A 67 5.11 4.30 12.86
N VAL A 68 5.01 4.61 14.16
CA VAL A 68 4.57 3.66 15.19
C VAL A 68 3.15 3.18 14.90
N ARG A 69 2.23 4.09 14.52
CA ARG A 69 0.86 3.74 14.15
C ARG A 69 0.81 2.81 12.94
N ILE A 70 1.60 3.09 11.90
CA ILE A 70 1.69 2.23 10.70
C ILE A 70 2.23 0.85 11.07
N ALA A 71 3.31 0.78 11.86
CA ALA A 71 3.89 -0.49 12.29
C ALA A 71 2.89 -1.32 13.11
N GLN A 72 2.16 -0.68 14.04
CA GLN A 72 1.12 -1.32 14.84
C GLN A 72 -0.01 -1.87 13.96
N ALA A 73 -0.54 -1.06 13.04
CA ALA A 73 -1.61 -1.50 12.15
C ALA A 73 -1.19 -2.68 11.25
N ILE A 74 0.07 -2.74 10.82
CA ILE A 74 0.59 -3.87 10.05
C ILE A 74 0.83 -5.10 10.95
N ALA A 75 1.24 -4.91 12.21
CA ALA A 75 1.38 -6.00 13.17
C ALA A 75 0.01 -6.66 13.49
N GLU A 76 -1.07 -5.88 13.48
CA GLU A 76 -2.45 -6.35 13.64
C GLU A 76 -3.05 -6.97 12.38
N HIS A 77 -2.26 -7.12 11.31
CA HIS A 77 -2.72 -7.77 10.09
C HIS A 77 -3.14 -9.22 10.34
N GLY A 78 -4.37 -9.58 9.94
CA GLY A 78 -4.96 -10.89 10.20
C GLY A 78 -5.55 -11.04 11.61
N SER A 79 -5.63 -9.96 12.40
CA SER A 79 -6.30 -9.96 13.69
C SER A 79 -7.78 -10.37 13.55
N ALA A 80 -8.23 -11.24 14.47
CA ALA A 80 -9.61 -11.69 14.55
C ALA A 80 -10.61 -10.56 14.90
N ALA A 81 -10.12 -9.39 15.31
CA ALA A 81 -10.93 -8.20 15.52
C ALA A 81 -11.55 -7.66 14.21
N TYR A 82 -11.04 -8.08 13.05
CA TYR A 82 -11.44 -7.57 11.75
C TYR A 82 -12.02 -8.66 10.83
N ASN A 83 -13.02 -8.28 10.04
CA ASN A 83 -13.61 -9.14 9.01
C ASN A 83 -12.74 -9.30 7.75
N THR A 84 -11.64 -8.55 7.65
CA THR A 84 -10.65 -8.67 6.59
C THR A 84 -9.24 -8.61 7.17
N PRO A 85 -8.25 -9.33 6.60
CA PRO A 85 -6.89 -9.32 7.14
C PRO A 85 -6.25 -7.93 7.22
N SER A 86 -6.68 -6.98 6.37
CA SER A 86 -6.13 -5.62 6.33
C SER A 86 -6.94 -4.59 7.15
N GLY A 87 -7.87 -5.03 8.01
CA GLY A 87 -8.80 -4.14 8.73
C GLY A 87 -8.12 -3.00 9.47
N ALA A 88 -7.16 -3.30 10.36
CA ALA A 88 -6.41 -2.30 11.11
C ALA A 88 -5.74 -1.24 10.22
N VAL A 89 -5.24 -1.65 9.05
CA VAL A 89 -4.59 -0.72 8.11
C VAL A 89 -5.62 0.16 7.40
N LEU A 90 -6.79 -0.39 7.06
CA LEU A 90 -7.88 0.39 6.46
C LEU A 90 -8.46 1.41 7.44
N ASP A 91 -8.47 1.10 8.74
CA ASP A 91 -8.89 2.02 9.79
C ASP A 91 -7.85 3.12 9.97
N LEU A 92 -6.57 2.78 10.09
CA LEU A 92 -5.48 3.76 10.14
C LEU A 92 -5.51 4.71 8.93
N MET A 93 -5.74 4.20 7.71
CA MET A 93 -5.91 5.03 6.53
C MET A 93 -7.08 6.03 6.67
N THR A 94 -8.16 5.64 7.35
CA THR A 94 -9.31 6.53 7.59
C THR A 94 -8.95 7.62 8.59
N GLU A 95 -8.25 7.26 9.67
CA GLU A 95 -7.78 8.19 10.69
C GLU A 95 -6.80 9.22 10.09
N LEU A 96 -5.78 8.76 9.36
CA LEU A 96 -4.80 9.64 8.72
C LEU A 96 -5.44 10.60 7.72
N ALA A 97 -6.42 10.14 6.94
CA ALA A 97 -7.18 11.04 6.09
C ALA A 97 -8.00 12.05 6.91
N GLY A 98 -8.66 11.62 8.00
CA GLY A 98 -9.43 12.52 8.86
C GLY A 98 -8.58 13.55 9.62
N GLU A 99 -7.31 13.22 9.89
CA GLU A 99 -6.28 14.12 10.44
C GLU A 99 -5.65 15.05 9.39
N ASP A 100 -6.09 14.95 8.14
CA ASP A 100 -5.52 15.64 6.98
C ASP A 100 -4.06 15.25 6.64
N ASP A 101 -3.58 14.11 7.14
CA ASP A 101 -2.27 13.55 6.84
C ASP A 101 -2.33 12.64 5.60
N LEU A 102 -2.63 13.24 4.44
CA LEU A 102 -2.70 12.54 3.15
C LEU A 102 -1.35 11.91 2.75
N GLN A 103 -0.25 12.52 3.16
CA GLN A 103 1.07 11.91 2.94
C GLN A 103 1.23 10.68 3.83
N GLY A 104 0.90 10.75 5.12
CA GLY A 104 0.88 9.61 6.04
C GLY A 104 0.02 8.46 5.52
N PHE A 105 -1.16 8.77 4.98
CA PHE A 105 -2.03 7.80 4.30
C PHE A 105 -1.27 7.05 3.19
N SER A 106 -0.63 7.80 2.27
CA SER A 106 0.14 7.22 1.17
C SER A 106 1.30 6.35 1.70
N ARG A 107 2.00 6.83 2.72
CA ARG A 107 3.09 6.08 3.38
C ARG A 107 2.60 4.77 4.00
N ALA A 108 1.44 4.77 4.65
CA ALA A 108 0.84 3.57 5.22
C ALA A 108 0.59 2.50 4.14
N VAL A 109 0.06 2.91 2.98
CA VAL A 109 -0.14 2.01 1.83
C VAL A 109 1.19 1.48 1.30
N VAL A 110 2.21 2.33 1.17
CA VAL A 110 3.54 1.93 0.67
C VAL A 110 4.23 0.94 1.62
N ILE A 111 4.23 1.24 2.92
CA ILE A 111 4.88 0.41 3.94
C ILE A 111 4.15 -0.94 4.06
N LEU A 112 2.80 -0.94 4.05
CA LEU A 112 2.04 -2.18 3.99
C LEU A 112 2.40 -2.99 2.74
N ALA A 113 2.42 -2.37 1.56
CA ALA A 113 2.67 -3.09 0.32
C ALA A 113 4.04 -3.77 0.31
N ARG A 114 5.02 -3.20 1.03
CA ARG A 114 6.34 -3.82 1.21
C ARG A 114 6.31 -4.95 2.25
N ALA A 115 5.59 -4.75 3.35
CA ALA A 115 5.51 -5.70 4.44
C ALA A 115 4.63 -6.93 4.14
N LYS A 116 3.52 -6.72 3.42
CA LYS A 116 2.49 -7.72 3.09
C LYS A 116 2.12 -7.61 1.61
N PRO A 117 3.01 -7.97 0.67
CA PRO A 117 2.78 -7.81 -0.77
C PRO A 117 1.47 -8.43 -1.28
N ALA A 118 1.07 -9.58 -0.72
CA ALA A 118 -0.19 -10.27 -1.03
C ALA A 118 -1.42 -9.36 -0.92
N ASN A 119 -1.42 -8.46 0.08
CA ASN A 119 -2.54 -7.62 0.42
C ASN A 119 -2.45 -6.23 -0.21
N ALA A 120 -1.31 -5.90 -0.86
CA ALA A 120 -1.09 -4.61 -1.49
C ALA A 120 -2.19 -4.27 -2.49
N LYS A 121 -2.59 -5.22 -3.35
CA LYS A 121 -3.65 -5.02 -4.34
C LYS A 121 -5.01 -4.78 -3.69
N PHE A 122 -5.31 -5.52 -2.62
CA PHE A 122 -6.56 -5.36 -1.87
C PHE A 122 -6.66 -3.98 -1.24
N VAL A 123 -5.61 -3.54 -0.55
CA VAL A 123 -5.59 -2.22 0.10
C VAL A 123 -5.58 -1.09 -0.93
N LEU A 124 -4.81 -1.23 -2.01
CA LEU A 124 -4.81 -0.27 -3.11
C LEU A 124 -6.20 -0.08 -3.72
N ALA A 125 -6.98 -1.16 -3.86
CA ALA A 125 -8.35 -1.09 -4.37
C ALA A 125 -9.31 -0.33 -3.43
N ARG A 126 -8.97 -0.16 -2.15
CA ARG A 126 -9.76 0.61 -1.19
C ARG A 126 -9.45 2.11 -1.19
N VAL A 127 -8.33 2.53 -1.77
CA VAL A 127 -7.89 3.94 -1.79
C VAL A 127 -8.98 4.87 -2.33
N PRO A 128 -9.61 4.62 -3.51
CA PRO A 128 -10.63 5.53 -4.02
C PRO A 128 -11.81 5.72 -3.06
N ALA A 129 -12.34 4.63 -2.50
CA ALA A 129 -13.45 4.69 -1.55
C ALA A 129 -13.09 5.45 -0.25
N LYS A 130 -11.87 5.27 0.25
CA LYS A 130 -11.40 6.01 1.44
C LYS A 130 -11.26 7.50 1.15
N ILE A 131 -10.76 7.88 -0.03
CA ILE A 131 -10.66 9.28 -0.45
C ILE A 131 -12.04 9.88 -0.72
N SER A 132 -12.98 9.14 -1.33
CA SER A 132 -14.38 9.58 -1.45
C SER A 132 -15.00 9.94 -0.11
N ASN A 133 -14.80 9.08 0.90
CA ASN A 133 -15.30 9.36 2.25
C ASN A 133 -14.62 10.59 2.86
N PHE A 134 -13.30 10.71 2.69
CA PHE A 134 -12.54 11.87 3.17
C PHE A 134 -13.06 13.18 2.57
N VAL A 135 -13.24 13.25 1.25
CA VAL A 135 -13.69 14.50 0.61
C VAL A 135 -15.11 14.88 1.03
N ILE A 136 -15.99 13.90 1.22
CA ILE A 136 -17.36 14.15 1.70
C ILE A 136 -17.33 14.66 3.14
N GLN A 137 -16.58 14.00 4.03
CA GLN A 137 -16.62 14.29 5.47
C GLN A 137 -15.81 15.53 5.85
N TYR A 138 -14.65 15.74 5.21
CA TYR A 138 -13.66 16.72 5.66
C TYR A 138 -13.40 17.86 4.66
N ARG A 139 -13.84 17.73 3.40
CA ARG A 139 -13.70 18.79 2.38
C ARG A 139 -15.01 19.50 2.03
N GLY A 140 -16.11 19.13 2.70
CA GLY A 140 -17.43 19.76 2.52
C GLY A 140 -18.04 19.53 1.14
N ILE A 141 -17.62 18.47 0.44
CA ILE A 141 -18.16 18.09 -0.86
C ILE A 141 -19.43 17.28 -0.64
N ALA A 142 -20.54 17.67 -1.27
CA ALA A 142 -21.76 16.87 -1.21
C ALA A 142 -21.58 15.55 -1.97
N ALA A 143 -22.13 14.46 -1.44
CA ALA A 143 -22.03 13.13 -2.06
C ALA A 143 -22.58 13.12 -3.51
N PHE A 144 -23.59 13.93 -3.78
CA PHE A 144 -24.19 14.08 -5.10
C PHE A 144 -23.24 14.76 -6.11
N ASP A 145 -22.50 15.79 -5.68
CA ASP A 145 -21.53 16.49 -6.53
C ASP A 145 -20.34 15.60 -6.85
N LEU A 146 -19.87 14.83 -5.85
CA LEU A 146 -18.87 13.81 -6.08
C LEU A 146 -19.36 12.79 -7.11
N MET A 147 -20.58 12.26 -6.95
CA MET A 147 -21.14 11.25 -7.87
C MET A 147 -21.15 11.75 -9.32
N LYS A 148 -21.73 12.94 -9.57
CA LYS A 148 -21.75 13.54 -10.92
C LYS A 148 -20.35 13.75 -11.48
N TRP A 149 -19.42 14.24 -10.65
CA TRP A 149 -18.04 14.45 -11.07
C TRP A 149 -17.35 13.12 -11.39
N THR A 150 -17.59 12.06 -10.62
CA THR A 150 -17.00 10.74 -10.87
C THR A 150 -17.51 10.10 -12.15
N ASP A 151 -18.76 10.36 -12.53
CA ASP A 151 -19.31 9.91 -13.82
C ASP A 151 -18.64 10.62 -15.00
N ALA A 152 -18.31 11.92 -14.84
CA ALA A 152 -17.62 12.71 -15.85
C ALA A 152 -16.10 12.46 -15.91
N ASN A 153 -15.51 11.85 -14.89
CA ASN A 153 -14.06 11.65 -14.75
C ASN A 153 -13.69 10.18 -14.46
N PRO A 154 -14.07 9.20 -15.30
CA PRO A 154 -14.00 7.77 -14.98
C PRO A 154 -12.59 7.24 -14.63
N GLN A 155 -11.53 7.94 -15.05
CA GLN A 155 -10.13 7.62 -14.77
C GLN A 155 -9.67 7.97 -13.34
N TRP A 156 -10.44 8.76 -12.58
CA TRP A 156 -10.06 9.25 -11.25
C TRP A 156 -9.58 8.16 -10.26
N PRO A 157 -10.14 6.93 -10.24
CA PRO A 157 -9.69 5.91 -9.29
C PRO A 157 -8.27 5.43 -9.62
N ASP A 158 -7.91 5.39 -10.90
CA ASP A 158 -6.61 4.91 -11.35
C ASP A 158 -5.55 6.00 -11.20
N ASP A 159 -5.90 7.27 -11.36
CA ASP A 159 -5.03 8.41 -11.05
C ASP A 159 -4.65 8.44 -9.56
N LEU A 160 -5.61 8.18 -8.67
CA LEU A 160 -5.35 8.06 -7.23
C LEU A 160 -4.44 6.86 -6.91
N LYS A 161 -4.74 5.69 -7.47
CA LYS A 161 -3.91 4.49 -7.25
C LYS A 161 -2.49 4.67 -7.80
N GLY A 162 -2.34 5.34 -8.95
CA GLY A 162 -1.07 5.62 -9.58
C GLY A 162 -0.19 6.56 -8.78
N SER A 163 -0.81 7.55 -8.11
CA SER A 163 -0.09 8.55 -7.31
C SER A 163 0.28 8.09 -5.91
N VAL A 164 -0.39 7.07 -5.34
CA VAL A 164 -0.20 6.62 -3.94
C VAL A 164 1.23 6.20 -3.59
N ARG A 165 2.07 5.87 -4.58
CA ARG A 165 3.47 5.50 -4.35
C ARG A 165 4.37 6.69 -4.02
N ASN A 166 3.92 7.91 -4.30
CA ASN A 166 4.64 9.14 -4.05
C ASN A 166 3.77 10.04 -3.14
N PRO A 167 4.08 10.15 -1.84
CA PRO A 167 3.24 10.88 -0.89
C PRO A 167 2.93 12.34 -1.29
N GLU A 168 3.93 13.08 -1.76
CA GLU A 168 3.78 14.48 -2.19
C GLU A 168 2.98 14.61 -3.50
N GLN A 169 3.03 13.59 -4.37
CA GLN A 169 2.20 13.56 -5.57
C GLN A 169 0.76 13.17 -5.23
N PHE A 170 0.57 12.20 -4.33
CA PHE A 170 -0.73 11.72 -3.90
C PHE A 170 -1.56 12.86 -3.29
N GLU A 171 -0.98 13.60 -2.34
CA GLU A 171 -1.62 14.77 -1.75
C GLU A 171 -2.03 15.79 -2.83
N ARG A 172 -1.13 16.13 -3.75
CA ARG A 172 -1.44 17.06 -4.85
C ARG A 172 -2.57 16.57 -5.75
N VAL A 173 -2.64 15.27 -6.04
CA VAL A 173 -3.72 14.69 -6.86
C VAL A 173 -5.06 14.76 -6.11
N VAL A 174 -5.07 14.46 -4.81
CA VAL A 174 -6.29 14.57 -3.99
C VAL A 174 -6.78 16.01 -3.91
N GLU A 175 -5.89 16.98 -3.69
CA GLU A 175 -6.26 18.40 -3.64
C GLU A 175 -6.74 18.92 -5.00
N ALA A 176 -6.07 18.53 -6.10
CA ALA A 176 -6.53 18.87 -7.44
C ALA A 176 -7.91 18.27 -7.76
N MET A 177 -8.17 17.05 -7.30
CA MET A 177 -9.49 16.41 -7.39
C MET A 177 -10.55 17.21 -6.61
N VAL A 178 -10.26 17.61 -5.37
CA VAL A 178 -11.18 18.41 -4.54
C VAL A 178 -11.55 19.73 -5.22
N GLU A 179 -10.57 20.45 -5.75
CA GLU A 179 -10.82 21.72 -6.44
C GLU A 179 -11.57 21.51 -7.76
N SER A 180 -11.27 20.44 -8.49
CA SER A 180 -12.00 20.07 -9.71
C SER A 180 -13.48 19.77 -9.42
N ILE A 181 -13.79 19.05 -8.33
CA ILE A 181 -15.16 18.78 -7.90
C ILE A 181 -15.89 20.08 -7.56
N LYS A 182 -15.27 20.98 -6.79
CA LYS A 182 -15.86 22.28 -6.42
C LYS A 182 -16.13 23.14 -7.66
N ALA A 183 -15.24 23.14 -8.65
CA ALA A 183 -15.43 23.88 -9.89
C ALA A 183 -16.57 23.29 -10.73
N PHE A 184 -16.65 21.96 -10.80
CA PHE A 184 -17.71 21.24 -11.51
C PHE A 184 -19.10 21.53 -10.91
N ALA A 185 -19.20 21.50 -9.57
CA ALA A 185 -20.42 21.78 -8.82
C ALA A 185 -20.91 23.23 -8.95
N LYS A 186 -20.01 24.20 -9.20
CA LYS A 186 -20.40 25.59 -9.49
C LYS A 186 -20.94 25.79 -10.91
N SER A 187 -20.65 24.85 -11.80
CA SER A 187 -20.97 24.96 -13.24
C SER A 187 -22.26 24.22 -13.62
N HIS A 188 -22.90 23.53 -12.68
CA HIS A 188 -24.07 22.66 -12.86
C HIS A 188 -25.03 22.78 -11.67
#